data_AF-A0A183GHE1-F1
#
_entry.id   AF-A0A183GHE1-F1
#
_cell.length_a   1.000
_cell.length_b   1.000
_cell.length_c   1.000
_cell.angle_alpha   90.00
_cell.angle_beta   90.00
_cell.angle_gamma   90.00
#
_symmetry.space_group_name_H-M   'P 1'
#
loop_
_entity.id
_entity.type
_entity.pdbx_description
1 polymer ?
#
loop_
_entity_poly.entity_id
_entity_poly.type
_entity_poly.pdbx_seq_one_letter_code
_entity_poly.pdbx_strand_id
1 'polypeptide(L)'
;TFASKVSAVQDKYADNSIGNVTGSNAVNVFLGIGIAWSLAAIYHFFNGTKFLVDPGNLGFSVLVFCLEACACITVIVLRRGKLVGGELGGPMHLRVD
;
A
#
# COMPACT_ATOMS: atom_id res chain seq x y z
N THR A 1 7.20 1.51 1.96
CA THR A 1 8.15 2.62 1.77
C THR A 1 9.25 2.51 2.83
N PHE A 2 10.43 3.12 2.64
CA PHE A 2 11.52 3.09 3.64
C PHE A 2 11.06 3.66 4.99
N ALA A 3 10.21 4.70 4.96
CA ALA A 3 9.61 5.29 6.15
C ALA A 3 8.75 4.28 6.94
N SER A 4 7.94 3.45 6.27
CA SER A 4 7.14 2.41 6.93
C SER A 4 7.98 1.32 7.58
N LYS A 5 9.13 0.97 6.97
CA LYS A 5 10.09 0.01 7.53
C LYS A 5 10.71 0.58 8.82
N VAL A 6 11.15 1.83 8.79
CA VAL A 6 11.76 2.50 9.94
C VAL A 6 10.76 2.63 11.09
N SER A 7 9.51 3.04 10.81
CA SER A 7 8.48 3.15 11.84
C SER A 7 8.02 1.79 12.39
N ALA A 8 8.10 0.70 11.62
CA ALA A 8 7.83 -0.66 12.11
C ALA A 8 8.93 -1.21 13.02
N VAL A 9 10.19 -0.81 12.81
CA VAL A 9 11.35 -1.32 13.57
C VAL A 9 11.56 -0.54 14.87
N GLN A 10 11.18 0.73 14.92
CA GLN A 10 11.39 1.61 16.09
C GLN A 10 10.26 1.54 17.13
N ASP A 11 9.10 0.97 16.79
CA ASP A 11 7.94 0.95 17.69
C ASP A 11 7.63 -0.46 18.21
N LYS A 12 7.31 -0.54 19.52
CA LYS A 12 7.11 -1.81 20.25
C LYS A 12 5.91 -2.62 19.73
N TYR A 13 4.90 -1.94 19.19
CA TYR A 13 3.65 -2.58 18.72
C TYR A 13 3.41 -2.43 17.21
N ALA A 14 4.34 -1.81 16.46
CA ALA A 14 4.24 -1.59 15.01
C ALA A 14 2.97 -0.87 14.50
N ASP A 15 2.08 -0.37 15.37
CA ASP A 15 0.85 0.35 15.02
C ASP A 15 1.13 1.60 14.15
N ASN A 16 2.22 2.31 14.47
CA ASN A 16 2.68 3.47 13.70
C ASN A 16 3.07 3.11 12.26
N SER A 17 3.46 1.87 11.99
CA SER A 17 3.75 1.42 10.61
C SER A 17 2.48 1.29 9.77
N ILE A 18 1.37 0.86 10.36
CA ILE A 18 0.07 0.71 9.69
C ILE A 18 -0.48 2.09 9.31
N GLY A 19 -0.40 3.05 10.23
CA GLY A 19 -0.79 4.45 9.98
C GLY A 19 0.07 5.07 8.88
N ASN A 20 1.38 4.81 8.87
CA ASN A 20 2.28 5.35 7.86
C ASN A 20 2.06 4.73 6.46
N VAL A 21 1.85 3.41 6.36
CA VAL A 21 1.52 2.75 5.09
C VAL A 21 0.19 3.27 4.54
N THR A 22 -0.85 3.29 5.38
CA THR A 22 -2.19 3.73 4.98
C THR A 22 -2.19 5.20 4.60
N GLY A 23 -1.58 6.05 5.42
CA GLY A 23 -1.52 7.49 5.20
C GLY A 23 -0.72 7.87 3.96
N SER A 24 0.46 7.28 3.74
CA SER A 24 1.28 7.59 2.56
C SER A 24 0.63 7.12 1.26
N ASN A 25 -0.05 5.97 1.25
CA ASN A 25 -0.81 5.51 0.09
C ASN A 25 -2.05 6.37 -0.16
N ALA A 26 -2.75 6.81 0.89
CA ALA A 26 -3.89 7.72 0.76
C ALA A 26 -3.47 9.05 0.13
N VAL A 27 -2.36 9.65 0.58
CA VAL A 27 -1.84 10.90 0.01
C VAL A 27 -1.47 10.70 -1.47
N ASN A 28 -0.82 9.60 -1.85
CA ASN A 28 -0.49 9.35 -3.26
C ASN A 28 -1.72 9.29 -4.17
N VAL A 29 -2.84 8.73 -3.68
CA VAL A 29 -4.08 8.63 -4.46
C VAL A 29 -4.84 9.96 -4.47
N PHE A 30 -5.14 10.53 -3.30
CA PHE A 30 -5.97 11.73 -3.20
C PHE A 30 -5.23 12.99 -3.65
N LEU A 31 -3.98 13.16 -3.24
CA LEU A 31 -3.19 14.34 -3.61
C LEU A 31 -2.57 14.17 -5.00
N GLY A 32 -2.04 12.99 -5.31
CA GLY A 32 -1.37 12.74 -6.58
C GLY A 32 -2.36 12.69 -7.76
N ILE A 33 -3.30 11.74 -7.72
CA ILE A 33 -4.25 11.53 -8.83
C ILE A 33 -5.47 12.46 -8.68
N GLY A 34 -5.99 12.61 -7.46
CA GLY A 34 -7.21 13.37 -7.19
C GLY A 34 -7.11 14.85 -7.60
N ILE A 35 -6.03 15.54 -7.24
CA ILE A 35 -5.84 16.95 -7.63
C ILE A 35 -5.77 17.10 -9.15
N ALA A 36 -4.99 16.25 -9.82
CA ALA A 36 -4.84 16.33 -11.28
C ALA A 36 -6.19 16.13 -11.99
N TRP A 37 -6.99 15.17 -11.54
CA TRP A 37 -8.34 14.92 -12.07
C TRP A 37 -9.31 16.06 -11.78
N SER A 38 -9.28 16.65 -10.58
CA SER A 38 -10.10 17.83 -10.26
C SER A 38 -9.75 19.03 -11.15
N LEU A 39 -8.45 19.31 -11.36
CA LEU A 39 -8.00 20.39 -12.23
C LEU A 39 -8.41 20.15 -13.69
N ALA A 40 -8.26 18.93 -14.19
CA ALA A 40 -8.69 18.57 -15.54
C ALA A 40 -10.21 18.74 -15.72
N ALA A 41 -11.02 18.28 -14.75
CA ALA A 41 -12.47 18.46 -14.79
C ALA A 41 -12.88 19.94 -14.80
N ILE A 42 -12.23 20.78 -14.00
CA ILE A 42 -12.47 22.23 -13.97
C ILE A 42 -12.08 22.88 -15.30
N TYR A 43 -10.92 22.55 -15.85
CA TYR A 43 -10.46 23.07 -17.15
C TYR A 43 -11.45 22.73 -18.27
N HIS A 44 -11.90 21.48 -18.34
CA HIS A 44 -12.87 21.04 -19.35
C HIS A 44 -14.23 21.72 -19.18
N PHE A 45 -14.69 21.95 -17.94
CA PHE A 45 -15.91 22.70 -17.63
C PHE A 45 -15.86 24.13 -18.18
N PHE A 46 -14.77 24.86 -17.94
CA PHE A 46 -14.64 26.24 -18.44
C PHE A 46 -14.47 26.33 -19.95
N ASN A 47 -13.89 25.31 -20.58
CA ASN A 47 -13.72 25.26 -22.04
C ASN A 47 -14.91 24.64 -22.79
N GLY A 48 -15.99 24.29 -22.10
CA GLY A 48 -17.18 23.67 -22.71
C GLY A 48 -16.90 22.30 -23.35
N THR A 49 -15.81 21.63 -22.96
CA THR A 49 -15.42 20.31 -23.49
C THR A 49 -15.74 19.23 -22.46
N LYS A 50 -15.92 17.98 -22.92
CA LYS A 50 -16.19 16.85 -22.02
C LYS A 50 -14.88 16.23 -21.55
N PHE A 51 -14.73 16.04 -20.25
CA PHE A 51 -13.63 15.26 -19.68
C PHE A 51 -13.96 13.77 -19.75
N LEU A 52 -13.55 13.12 -20.85
CA LEU A 52 -13.71 11.68 -21.05
C LEU A 52 -12.40 10.98 -20.73
N VAL A 53 -12.44 10.03 -19.79
CA VAL A 53 -11.29 9.21 -19.41
C VAL A 53 -11.67 7.76 -19.61
N ASP A 54 -10.92 7.05 -20.45
CA ASP A 54 -11.14 5.63 -20.67
C ASP A 54 -10.79 4.86 -19.39
N PRO A 55 -11.71 4.04 -18.85
CA PRO A 55 -11.41 3.18 -17.73
C PRO A 55 -10.39 2.14 -18.21
N GLY A 56 -9.16 2.23 -17.70
CA GLY A 56 -8.15 1.20 -17.92
C GLY A 56 -8.57 -0.16 -17.35
N ASN A 57 -7.72 -1.18 -17.49
CA ASN A 57 -8.04 -2.53 -17.02
C ASN A 57 -7.88 -2.70 -15.49
N LEU A 58 -8.73 -2.00 -14.72
CA LEU A 58 -8.75 -2.10 -13.26
C LEU A 58 -8.93 -3.55 -12.78
N GLY A 59 -9.77 -4.33 -13.46
CA GLY A 59 -10.04 -5.73 -13.10
C GLY A 59 -8.79 -6.60 -13.12
N PHE A 60 -7.97 -6.48 -14.16
CA PHE A 60 -6.71 -7.22 -14.25
C PHE A 60 -5.71 -6.79 -13.17
N SER A 61 -5.56 -5.48 -12.93
CA SER A 61 -4.66 -4.96 -11.89
C SER A 61 -5.06 -5.44 -10.48
N VAL A 62 -6.37 -5.44 -10.18
CA VAL A 62 -6.89 -5.93 -8.89
C VAL A 62 -6.67 -7.44 -8.75
N LEU A 63 -6.88 -8.21 -9.82
CA LEU A 63 -6.64 -9.65 -9.80
C LEU A 63 -5.17 -9.99 -9.51
N VAL A 64 -4.23 -9.34 -10.21
CA VAL A 64 -2.79 -9.54 -9.97
C VAL A 64 -2.43 -9.15 -8.54
N PHE A 65 -2.96 -8.02 -8.04
CA PHE A 65 -2.74 -7.59 -6.66
C PHE A 65 -3.25 -8.62 -5.64
N CYS A 66 -4.46 -9.17 -5.84
CA CYS A 66 -5.03 -10.16 -4.92
C CYS A 66 -4.21 -11.46 -4.90
N LEU A 67 -3.74 -11.93 -6.06
CA LEU A 67 -2.89 -13.13 -6.13
C LEU A 67 -1.57 -12.93 -5.38
N GLU A 68 -0.90 -11.80 -5.60
CA GLU A 68 0.35 -11.46 -4.91
C GLU A 68 0.14 -11.28 -3.41
N ALA A 69 -0.97 -10.63 -3.01
CA ALA A 69 -1.34 -10.45 -1.61
C ALA A 69 -1.58 -11.80 -0.92
N CYS A 70 -2.28 -12.73 -1.58
CA CYS A 70 -2.46 -14.09 -1.07
C CYS A 70 -1.13 -14.80 -0.89
N ALA A 71 -0.24 -14.77 -1.89
CA ALA A 71 1.09 -15.37 -1.80
C ALA A 71 1.91 -14.80 -0.63
N CYS A 72 1.91 -13.47 -0.48
CA CYS A 72 2.61 -12.78 0.60
C CYS A 72 2.04 -13.13 1.99
N ILE A 73 0.70 -13.14 2.13
CA ILE A 73 0.03 -13.53 3.38
C ILE A 73 0.36 -14.99 3.73
N THR A 74 0.32 -15.90 2.76
CA THR A 74 0.70 -17.31 2.97
C THR A 74 2.13 -17.41 3.50
N VAL A 75 3.08 -16.69 2.91
CA VAL A 75 4.47 -16.66 3.40
C VAL A 75 4.55 -16.12 4.84
N ILE A 76 3.85 -15.03 5.15
CA ILE A 76 3.83 -14.45 6.50
C ILE A 76 3.25 -15.45 7.51
N VAL A 77 2.11 -16.07 7.20
CA VAL A 77 1.45 -17.03 8.10
C VAL A 77 2.32 -18.26 8.35
N LEU A 78 2.98 -18.79 7.31
CA LEU A 78 3.93 -19.90 7.45
C LEU A 78 5.13 -19.53 8.34
N ARG A 79 5.66 -18.31 8.21
CA ARG A 79 6.74 -17.79 9.06
C ARG A 79 6.34 -17.58 10.52
N ARG A 80 5.05 -17.34 10.79
CA ARG A 80 4.48 -17.21 12.13
C ARG A 80 4.23 -18.56 12.83
N GLY A 81 4.33 -19.68 12.10
CA GLY A 81 4.22 -21.02 12.67
C GLY A 81 5.33 -21.31 13.69
N LYS A 82 5.01 -22.15 14.70
CA LYS A 82 5.94 -22.54 15.79
C LYS A 82 7.27 -23.14 15.32
N LEU A 83 7.35 -23.59 14.08
CA LEU A 83 8.57 -24.12 13.44
C LEU A 83 9.61 -23.04 13.09
N VAL A 84 9.19 -21.79 12.86
CA VAL A 84 10.07 -20.71 12.38
C VAL A 84 10.19 -19.57 13.40
N GLY A 85 9.16 -19.33 14.23
CA GLY A 85 9.23 -18.38 15.35
C GLY A 85 9.43 -16.91 14.96
N GLY A 86 9.22 -16.56 13.69
CA GLY A 86 9.45 -15.23 13.13
C GLY A 86 8.20 -14.35 13.20
N GLU A 87 7.73 -14.02 14.40
CA GLU A 87 6.73 -12.96 14.59
C GLU A 87 7.36 -11.59 14.22
N LEU A 88 6.56 -10.64 13.71
CA LEU A 88 7.01 -9.24 13.59
C LEU A 88 7.33 -8.73 15.01
N GLY A 89 8.62 -8.52 15.31
CA GLY A 89 9.10 -8.14 16.65
C GLY A 89 9.47 -9.30 17.59
N GLY A 90 9.47 -10.56 17.12
CA GLY A 90 9.90 -11.73 17.89
C GLY A 90 11.42 -11.79 18.18
N PRO A 91 11.88 -12.69 19.06
CA PRO A 91 13.26 -12.72 19.57
C PRO A 91 14.31 -12.81 18.44
N MET A 92 15.36 -11.99 18.60
CA MET A 92 16.39 -11.59 17.62
C MET A 92 17.31 -12.70 17.07
N HIS A 93 16.92 -13.96 17.09
CA HIS A 93 17.84 -15.06 16.73
C HIS A 93 17.80 -15.46 15.24
N LEU A 94 16.88 -14.89 14.44
CA LEU A 94 16.68 -15.22 13.02
C LEU A 94 16.46 -13.95 12.15
N ARG A 95 17.27 -12.90 12.33
CA ARG A 95 17.33 -11.81 11.34
C ARG A 95 18.20 -12.27 10.16
N VAL A 96 17.66 -12.12 8.95
CA VAL A 96 18.48 -12.00 7.74
C VAL A 96 18.75 -10.49 7.62
N ASP A 97 20.02 -10.11 7.68
CA ASP A 97 20.50 -8.72 7.56
C ASP A 97 20.08 -8.06 6.23
#